data_AF-A0A1F6Q1A0-F1
#
_entry.id   AF-A0A1F6Q1A0-F1
#
_cell.length_a   1.000
_cell.length_b   1.000
_cell.length_c   1.000
_cell.angle_alpha   90.00
_cell.angle_beta   90.00
_cell.angle_gamma   90.00
#
_symmetry.space_group_name_H-M   'P 1'
#
loop_
_entity.id
_entity.type
_entity.pdbx_description
1 polymer ?
#
loop_
_entity_poly.entity_id
_entity_poly.type
_entity_poly.pdbx_seq_one_letter_code
_entity_poly.pdbx_strand_id
1 'polypeptide(L)'
;MAEKEQETRVAVSSSSERLVEFLEKNNLHKKDFAEMIGVTLSYVYSLIDLNVPFSTRTTTIERIAVVMGISPHDFPEYRVAIEPKLIDPGIEFLKDKQKEAGLSNLDFIRKFQRTRRVEIVDLWREALPLPLDWNNLYSICEVLNVPASEIYPYWRSRIQQYLIAGGFDIISNAALLNAMFEGARSYIKV
;
A
#
# COMPACT_ATOMS: atom_id res chain seq x y z
N MET A 1 -31.93 45.51 -6.94
CA MET A 1 -31.83 44.45 -5.93
C MET A 1 -32.55 43.23 -6.48
N ALA A 2 -31.81 42.19 -6.80
CA ALA A 2 -32.32 40.85 -7.07
C ALA A 2 -31.14 39.92 -6.77
N GLU A 3 -31.06 39.50 -5.51
CA GLU A 3 -30.18 38.42 -5.08
C GLU A 3 -30.62 37.17 -5.84
N LYS A 4 -29.81 36.74 -6.79
CA LYS A 4 -29.87 35.36 -7.27
C LYS A 4 -29.26 34.51 -6.16
N GLU A 5 -30.14 33.88 -5.39
CA GLU A 5 -29.81 32.71 -4.58
C GLU A 5 -29.05 31.74 -5.48
N GLN A 6 -27.74 31.71 -5.27
CA GLN A 6 -26.86 30.74 -5.87
C GLN A 6 -27.12 29.45 -5.10
N GLU A 7 -28.15 28.72 -5.52
CA GLU A 7 -28.36 27.32 -5.16
C GLU A 7 -27.00 26.63 -5.26
N THR A 8 -26.42 26.35 -4.10
CA THR A 8 -25.20 25.56 -3.99
C THR A 8 -25.64 24.14 -4.32
N ARG A 9 -25.77 23.84 -5.62
CA ARG A 9 -25.88 22.47 -6.11
C ARG A 9 -24.66 21.78 -5.54
N VAL A 10 -24.89 20.94 -4.54
CA VAL A 10 -23.87 20.06 -3.98
C VAL A 10 -23.33 19.31 -5.18
N ALA A 11 -22.11 19.65 -5.57
CA ALA A 11 -21.47 19.04 -6.71
C ALA A 11 -21.37 17.55 -6.37
N VAL A 12 -22.16 16.74 -7.06
CA VAL A 12 -22.11 15.29 -6.97
C VAL A 12 -20.65 14.90 -7.16
N SER A 13 -20.01 14.40 -6.10
CA SER A 13 -18.59 14.05 -6.21
C SER A 13 -18.49 12.76 -7.01
N SER A 14 -17.94 12.88 -8.23
CA SER A 14 -17.59 11.73 -9.08
C SER A 14 -16.71 10.68 -8.36
N SER A 15 -15.97 11.09 -7.32
CA SER A 15 -15.17 10.20 -6.46
C SER A 15 -16.04 9.35 -5.54
N SER A 16 -17.08 9.95 -4.94
CA SER A 16 -18.05 9.22 -4.11
C SER A 16 -18.81 8.18 -4.93
N GLU A 17 -19.31 8.55 -6.12
CA GLU A 17 -20.00 7.63 -7.03
C GLU A 17 -19.11 6.45 -7.42
N ARG A 18 -17.87 6.74 -7.84
CA ARG A 18 -16.89 5.70 -8.18
C ARG A 18 -16.62 4.75 -7.01
N LEU A 19 -16.52 5.28 -5.79
CA LEU A 19 -16.32 4.44 -4.61
C LEU A 19 -17.54 3.55 -4.37
N VAL A 20 -18.77 4.06 -4.51
CA VAL A 20 -20.00 3.26 -4.40
C VAL A 20 -20.01 2.13 -5.42
N GLU A 21 -19.79 2.44 -6.69
CA GLU A 21 -19.75 1.45 -7.77
C GLU A 21 -18.70 0.36 -7.50
N PHE A 22 -17.52 0.75 -7.02
CA PHE A 22 -16.48 -0.20 -6.65
C PHE A 22 -16.91 -1.13 -5.51
N LEU A 23 -17.51 -0.58 -4.45
CA LEU A 23 -17.97 -1.38 -3.32
C LEU A 23 -19.06 -2.38 -3.73
N GLU A 24 -20.02 -1.94 -4.56
CA GLU A 24 -21.12 -2.77 -5.06
C GLU A 24 -20.62 -3.88 -6.00
N LYS A 25 -19.82 -3.51 -6.99
CA LYS A 25 -19.24 -4.46 -7.96
C LYS A 25 -18.45 -5.58 -7.29
N ASN A 26 -17.77 -5.28 -6.18
CA ASN A 26 -16.93 -6.23 -5.46
C ASN A 26 -17.63 -6.87 -4.24
N ASN A 27 -18.93 -6.60 -4.06
CA ASN A 27 -19.71 -6.99 -2.89
C ASN A 27 -18.94 -6.76 -1.56
N LEU A 28 -18.28 -5.60 -1.45
CA LEU A 28 -17.37 -5.28 -0.36
C LEU A 28 -18.11 -4.55 0.76
N HIS A 29 -18.13 -5.16 1.94
CA HIS A 29 -18.74 -4.55 3.11
C HIS A 29 -17.95 -3.31 3.56
N LYS A 30 -18.67 -2.22 3.87
CA LYS A 30 -18.10 -0.91 4.24
C LYS A 30 -17.14 -0.98 5.43
N LYS A 31 -17.44 -1.87 6.40
CA LYS A 31 -16.55 -2.12 7.55
C LYS A 31 -15.22 -2.74 7.12
N ASP A 32 -15.24 -3.71 6.22
CA ASP A 32 -14.03 -4.37 5.75
C ASP A 32 -13.19 -3.40 4.90
N PHE A 33 -13.84 -2.55 4.11
CA PHE A 33 -13.17 -1.46 3.39
C PHE A 33 -12.54 -0.45 4.35
N ALA A 34 -13.25 -0.03 5.41
CA ALA A 34 -12.74 0.88 6.43
C ALA A 34 -11.46 0.34 7.09
N GLU A 35 -11.45 -0.96 7.43
CA GLU A 35 -10.28 -1.65 7.97
C GLU A 35 -9.10 -1.65 6.99
N MET A 36 -9.34 -1.86 5.69
CA MET A 36 -8.29 -1.85 4.65
C MET A 36 -7.61 -0.47 4.50
N ILE A 37 -8.39 0.61 4.54
CA ILE A 37 -7.85 1.97 4.38
C ILE A 37 -7.46 2.63 5.72
N GLY A 38 -7.69 1.94 6.84
CA GLY A 38 -7.33 2.41 8.18
C GLY A 38 -8.13 3.61 8.65
N VAL A 39 -9.44 3.64 8.38
CA VAL A 39 -10.37 4.70 8.83
C VAL A 39 -11.57 4.12 9.58
N THR A 40 -12.38 4.98 10.19
CA THR A 40 -13.60 4.53 10.87
C THR A 40 -14.70 4.17 9.87
N LEU A 41 -15.60 3.26 10.27
CA LEU A 41 -16.79 2.93 9.47
C LEU A 41 -17.65 4.18 9.22
N SER A 42 -17.80 5.06 10.22
CA SER A 42 -18.53 6.33 10.06
C SER A 42 -17.92 7.22 8.97
N TYR A 43 -16.60 7.23 8.84
CA TYR A 43 -15.93 8.00 7.80
C TYR A 43 -16.18 7.40 6.41
N VAL A 44 -16.24 6.07 6.28
CA VAL A 44 -16.65 5.44 5.01
C VAL A 44 -18.06 5.85 4.61
N TYR A 45 -19.00 5.94 5.54
CA TYR A 45 -20.34 6.46 5.24
C TYR A 45 -20.31 7.89 4.71
N SER A 46 -19.43 8.76 5.25
CA SER A 46 -19.26 10.11 4.71
C SER A 46 -18.61 10.14 3.32
N LEU A 47 -17.72 9.19 3.01
CA LEU A 47 -17.06 9.13 1.69
C LEU A 47 -18.01 8.71 0.56
N ILE A 48 -19.07 7.97 0.88
CA ILE A 48 -20.07 7.51 -0.10
C ILE A 48 -21.32 8.39 -0.13
N ASP A 49 -21.45 9.32 0.81
CA ASP A 49 -22.54 10.28 0.82
C ASP A 49 -22.28 11.36 -0.23
N LEU A 50 -23.13 11.43 -1.24
CA LEU A 50 -23.02 12.40 -2.33
C LEU A 50 -23.21 13.84 -1.86
N ASN A 51 -23.73 14.05 -0.65
CA ASN A 51 -23.95 15.37 -0.07
C ASN A 51 -22.75 15.87 0.76
N VAL A 52 -21.74 15.02 0.98
CA VAL A 52 -20.55 15.35 1.75
C VAL A 52 -19.35 15.48 0.81
N PRO A 53 -18.52 16.53 0.94
CA PRO A 53 -17.27 16.61 0.17
C PRO A 53 -16.38 15.39 0.40
N PHE A 54 -15.86 14.82 -0.69
CA PHE A 54 -14.93 13.70 -0.61
C PHE A 54 -13.64 14.08 0.12
N SER A 55 -12.89 13.08 0.57
CA SER A 55 -11.62 13.33 1.28
C SER A 55 -10.65 14.12 0.43
N THR A 56 -10.00 15.11 1.04
CA THR A 56 -8.83 15.81 0.48
C THR A 56 -7.52 15.34 1.10
N ARG A 57 -7.57 14.36 2.01
CA ARG A 57 -6.38 13.83 2.68
C ARG A 57 -5.65 12.89 1.72
N THR A 58 -4.44 13.28 1.30
CA THR A 58 -3.59 12.51 0.37
C THR A 58 -3.47 11.05 0.78
N THR A 59 -3.16 10.76 2.05
CA THR A 59 -3.00 9.37 2.53
C THR A 59 -4.28 8.54 2.41
N THR A 60 -5.45 9.14 2.65
CA THR A 60 -6.73 8.45 2.51
C THR A 60 -7.00 8.12 1.05
N ILE A 61 -6.82 9.10 0.16
CA ILE A 61 -7.02 8.91 -1.28
C ILE A 61 -6.07 7.84 -1.83
N GLU A 62 -4.78 7.89 -1.46
CA GLU A 62 -3.81 6.88 -1.92
C GLU A 62 -4.17 5.47 -1.45
N ARG A 63 -4.61 5.31 -0.19
CA ARG A 63 -5.05 4.01 0.32
C ARG A 63 -6.30 3.50 -0.40
N ILE A 64 -7.27 4.39 -0.65
CA ILE A 64 -8.47 4.07 -1.46
C ILE A 64 -8.06 3.64 -2.86
N ALA A 65 -7.20 4.43 -3.53
CA ALA A 65 -6.71 4.15 -4.88
C ALA A 65 -6.00 2.79 -4.96
N VAL A 66 -5.16 2.46 -3.97
CA VAL A 66 -4.52 1.14 -3.89
C VAL A 66 -5.54 0.03 -3.73
N VAL A 67 -6.49 0.12 -2.79
CA VAL A 67 -7.53 -0.92 -2.63
C VAL A 67 -8.35 -1.09 -3.91
N MET A 68 -8.64 0.01 -4.60
CA MET A 68 -9.39 0.02 -5.85
C MET A 68 -8.59 -0.43 -7.07
N GLY A 69 -7.25 -0.46 -6.98
CA GLY A 69 -6.37 -0.80 -8.11
C GLY A 69 -6.34 0.28 -9.20
N ILE A 70 -6.49 1.56 -8.83
CA ILE A 70 -6.50 2.70 -9.75
C ILE A 70 -5.43 3.72 -9.39
N SER A 71 -5.21 4.72 -10.25
CA SER A 71 -4.27 5.80 -9.95
C SER A 71 -4.88 6.77 -8.94
N PRO A 72 -4.12 7.27 -7.94
CA PRO A 72 -4.62 8.34 -7.06
C PRO A 72 -4.93 9.62 -7.85
N HIS A 73 -4.30 9.83 -9.01
CA HIS A 73 -4.61 10.96 -9.90
C HIS A 73 -5.99 10.88 -10.54
N ASP A 74 -6.64 9.71 -10.49
CA ASP A 74 -8.00 9.56 -10.99
C ASP A 74 -9.03 10.19 -10.04
N PHE A 75 -8.61 10.64 -8.85
CA PHE A 75 -9.42 11.40 -7.90
C PHE A 75 -9.16 12.92 -8.07
N PRO A 76 -10.17 13.73 -8.39
CA PRO A 76 -10.03 15.19 -8.51
C PRO A 76 -9.51 15.87 -7.24
N GLU A 77 -9.78 15.29 -6.07
CA GLU A 77 -9.35 15.80 -4.78
C GLU A 77 -7.86 15.52 -4.48
N TYR A 78 -7.21 14.66 -5.27
CA TYR A 78 -5.83 14.24 -5.03
C TYR A 78 -4.84 15.38 -5.25
N ARG A 79 -3.96 15.57 -4.26
CA ARG A 79 -2.85 16.50 -4.31
C ARG A 79 -1.56 15.73 -4.12
N VAL A 80 -0.68 15.83 -5.10
CA VAL A 80 0.63 15.17 -5.11
C VAL A 80 1.45 15.68 -3.93
N ALA A 81 2.10 14.77 -3.21
CA ALA A 81 3.09 15.15 -2.22
C ALA A 81 4.26 15.87 -2.92
N ILE A 82 4.77 16.94 -2.30
CA ILE A 82 5.88 17.72 -2.86
C ILE A 82 7.18 16.90 -2.85
N GLU A 83 7.30 15.95 -1.91
CA GLU A 83 8.46 15.08 -1.80
C GLU A 83 8.35 13.88 -2.74
N PRO A 84 9.39 13.61 -3.56
CA PRO A 84 9.43 12.40 -4.37
C PRO A 84 9.49 11.17 -3.48
N LYS A 85 8.64 10.18 -3.78
CA LYS A 85 8.67 8.89 -3.10
C LYS A 85 9.92 8.12 -3.53
N LEU A 86 10.62 7.55 -2.56
CA LEU A 86 11.71 6.63 -2.84
C LEU A 86 11.12 5.27 -3.18
N ILE A 87 11.29 4.87 -4.44
CA ILE A 87 10.78 3.59 -4.95
C ILE A 87 11.67 2.47 -4.41
N ASP A 88 11.07 1.49 -3.75
CA ASP A 88 11.76 0.29 -3.26
C ASP A 88 11.69 -0.82 -4.33
N PRO A 89 12.83 -1.24 -4.92
CA PRO A 89 12.84 -2.24 -5.98
C PRO A 89 12.26 -3.60 -5.56
N GLY A 90 12.31 -3.94 -4.27
CA GLY A 90 11.72 -5.17 -3.76
C GLY A 90 10.20 -5.11 -3.75
N ILE A 91 9.62 -3.93 -3.48
CA ILE A 91 8.18 -3.72 -3.56
C ILE A 91 7.70 -3.73 -5.01
N GLU A 92 8.44 -3.11 -5.93
CA GLU A 92 8.14 -3.19 -7.37
C GLU A 92 8.13 -4.63 -7.87
N PHE A 93 9.16 -5.41 -7.50
CA PHE A 93 9.22 -6.83 -7.81
C PHE A 93 7.99 -7.61 -7.32
N LEU A 94 7.55 -7.38 -6.07
CA LEU A 94 6.36 -8.03 -5.54
C LEU A 94 5.06 -7.59 -6.25
N LYS A 95 4.95 -6.32 -6.64
CA LYS A 95 3.82 -5.81 -7.43
C LYS A 95 3.78 -6.47 -8.81
N ASP A 96 4.92 -6.70 -9.45
CA ASP A 96 4.97 -7.39 -10.73
C ASP A 96 4.60 -8.86 -10.58
N LYS A 97 5.05 -9.54 -9.52
CA LYS A 97 4.62 -10.90 -9.20
C LYS A 97 3.11 -11.00 -8.94
N GLN A 98 2.51 -10.00 -8.29
CA GLN A 98 1.06 -9.92 -8.14
C GLN A 98 0.35 -9.83 -9.50
N LYS A 99 0.84 -8.99 -10.42
CA LYS A 99 0.28 -8.86 -11.78
C LYS A 99 0.42 -10.16 -12.58
N GLU A 100 1.59 -10.80 -12.52
CA GLU A 100 1.83 -12.11 -13.14
C GLU A 100 0.86 -13.19 -12.63
N ALA A 101 0.52 -13.14 -11.33
CA ALA A 101 -0.47 -14.02 -10.73
C ALA A 101 -1.93 -13.67 -11.08
N GLY A 102 -2.17 -12.57 -11.79
CA GLY A 102 -3.51 -12.11 -12.17
C GLY A 102 -4.37 -11.65 -10.99
N LEU A 103 -3.75 -11.28 -9.86
CA LEU A 103 -4.47 -10.86 -8.65
C LEU A 103 -4.76 -9.35 -8.70
N SER A 104 -6.03 -8.98 -8.50
CA SER A 104 -6.37 -7.59 -8.20
C SER A 104 -5.81 -7.17 -6.84
N ASN A 105 -5.63 -5.86 -6.62
CA ASN A 105 -5.17 -5.36 -5.32
C ASN A 105 -6.13 -5.78 -4.19
N LEU A 106 -7.44 -5.70 -4.44
CA LEU A 106 -8.44 -6.12 -3.45
C LEU A 106 -8.31 -7.62 -3.09
N ASP A 107 -8.14 -8.48 -4.09
CA ASP A 107 -8.00 -9.93 -3.88
C ASP A 107 -6.71 -10.27 -3.13
N PHE A 108 -5.62 -9.60 -3.50
CA PHE A 108 -4.34 -9.71 -2.84
C PHE A 108 -4.44 -9.28 -1.36
N ILE A 109 -4.97 -8.08 -1.08
CA ILE A 109 -5.13 -7.54 0.28
C ILE A 109 -6.03 -8.44 1.14
N ARG A 110 -7.09 -9.03 0.55
CA ARG A 110 -8.02 -9.92 1.25
C ARG A 110 -7.37 -11.21 1.76
N LYS A 111 -6.25 -11.66 1.17
CA LYS A 111 -5.50 -12.84 1.62
C LYS A 111 -4.80 -12.63 2.97
N PHE A 112 -4.67 -11.39 3.43
CA PHE A 112 -4.09 -11.07 4.74
C PHE A 112 -5.16 -10.93 5.82
N GLN A 113 -4.75 -11.22 7.06
CA GLN A 113 -5.56 -10.97 8.26
C GLN A 113 -5.97 -9.49 8.34
N ARG A 114 -7.19 -9.23 8.83
CA ARG A 114 -7.78 -7.88 8.88
C ARG A 114 -6.84 -6.83 9.49
N THR A 115 -6.15 -7.19 10.57
CA THR A 115 -5.21 -6.32 11.31
C THR A 115 -3.99 -5.89 10.48
N ARG A 116 -3.60 -6.66 9.46
CA ARG A 116 -2.43 -6.38 8.61
C ARG A 116 -2.80 -5.66 7.31
N ARG A 117 -4.08 -5.60 6.93
CA ARG A 117 -4.48 -5.09 5.61
C ARG A 117 -4.03 -3.65 5.36
N VAL A 118 -4.13 -2.78 6.36
CA VAL A 118 -3.67 -1.39 6.24
C VAL A 118 -2.15 -1.30 6.03
N GLU A 119 -1.38 -2.15 6.70
CA GLU A 119 0.08 -2.24 6.50
C GLU A 119 0.42 -2.68 5.08
N ILE A 120 -0.29 -3.69 4.55
CA ILE A 120 -0.13 -4.15 3.17
C ILE A 120 -0.49 -3.04 2.17
N VAL A 121 -1.56 -2.30 2.41
CA VAL A 121 -1.93 -1.13 1.60
C VAL A 121 -0.85 -0.06 1.66
N ASP A 122 -0.28 0.21 2.84
CA ASP A 122 0.79 1.19 3.03
C ASP A 122 2.10 0.78 2.33
N LEU A 123 2.42 -0.52 2.29
CA LEU A 123 3.49 -1.08 1.46
C LEU A 123 3.20 -0.87 -0.03
N TRP A 124 1.99 -1.17 -0.48
CA TRP A 124 1.61 -1.07 -1.89
C TRP A 124 1.51 0.35 -2.43
N ARG A 125 1.23 1.34 -1.58
CA ARG A 125 1.32 2.77 -1.96
C ARG A 125 2.72 3.37 -1.80
N GLU A 126 3.71 2.53 -1.49
CA GLU A 126 5.12 2.89 -1.29
C GLU A 126 5.33 3.90 -0.16
N ALA A 127 4.47 3.85 0.86
CA ALA A 127 4.65 4.62 2.08
C ALA A 127 5.49 3.87 3.12
N LEU A 128 5.63 2.57 2.96
CA LEU A 128 6.51 1.72 3.74
C LEU A 128 7.50 1.02 2.80
N PRO A 129 8.78 0.93 3.19
CA PRO A 129 9.77 0.18 2.42
C PRO A 129 9.58 -1.32 2.60
N LEU A 130 10.35 -2.13 1.87
CA LEU A 130 10.37 -3.58 2.04
C LEU A 130 10.62 -3.96 3.51
N PRO A 131 9.81 -4.86 4.11
CA PRO A 131 9.97 -5.26 5.50
C PRO A 131 11.37 -5.83 5.79
N LEU A 132 11.98 -5.37 6.88
CA LEU A 132 13.25 -5.92 7.38
C LEU A 132 13.06 -7.26 8.11
N ASP A 133 11.91 -7.45 8.76
CA ASP A 133 11.57 -8.73 9.38
C ASP A 133 11.25 -9.75 8.28
N TRP A 134 12.04 -10.83 8.25
CA TRP A 134 11.94 -11.85 7.21
C TRP A 134 10.59 -12.56 7.23
N ASN A 135 10.03 -12.87 8.40
CA ASN A 135 8.76 -13.57 8.49
C ASN A 135 7.60 -12.70 7.98
N ASN A 136 7.63 -11.40 8.28
CA ASN A 136 6.69 -10.43 7.75
C ASN A 136 6.77 -10.38 6.22
N LEU A 137 7.98 -10.19 5.67
CA LEU A 137 8.21 -10.19 4.21
C LEU A 137 7.80 -11.52 3.55
N TYR A 138 8.21 -12.64 4.13
CA TYR A 138 7.97 -13.95 3.54
C TYR A 138 6.50 -14.31 3.52
N SER A 139 5.69 -13.86 4.50
CA SER A 139 4.24 -14.03 4.44
C SER A 139 3.58 -13.36 3.22
N ILE A 140 4.19 -12.28 2.70
CA ILE A 140 3.75 -11.65 1.44
C ILE A 140 4.16 -12.51 0.25
N CYS A 141 5.37 -13.09 0.30
CA CYS A 141 5.88 -13.99 -0.74
C CYS A 141 5.05 -15.26 -0.84
N GLU A 142 4.64 -15.87 0.28
CA GLU A 142 3.77 -17.04 0.31
C GLU A 142 2.44 -16.78 -0.40
N VAL A 143 1.84 -15.61 -0.16
CA VAL A 143 0.60 -15.19 -0.82
C VAL A 143 0.76 -15.10 -2.35
N LEU A 144 1.95 -14.71 -2.81
CA LEU A 144 2.29 -14.52 -4.23
C LEU A 144 3.01 -15.74 -4.85
N ASN A 145 3.19 -16.83 -4.10
CA ASN A 145 4.00 -17.99 -4.49
C ASN A 145 5.43 -17.63 -4.96
N VAL A 146 6.03 -16.62 -4.34
CA VAL A 146 7.40 -16.17 -4.64
C VAL A 146 8.40 -17.01 -3.83
N PRO A 147 9.35 -17.71 -4.49
CA PRO A 147 10.41 -18.42 -3.82
C PRO A 147 11.30 -17.49 -2.98
N ALA A 148 11.77 -18.00 -1.85
CA ALA A 148 12.65 -17.26 -0.93
C ALA A 148 13.93 -16.76 -1.63
N SER A 149 14.47 -17.56 -2.56
CA SER A 149 15.65 -17.23 -3.35
C SER A 149 15.49 -16.01 -4.26
N GLU A 150 14.26 -15.71 -4.72
CA GLU A 150 13.99 -14.57 -5.59
C GLU A 150 13.88 -13.25 -4.81
N ILE A 151 13.28 -13.27 -3.62
CA ILE A 151 13.12 -12.06 -2.79
C ILE A 151 14.37 -11.76 -1.94
N TYR A 152 15.17 -12.77 -1.62
CA TYR A 152 16.33 -12.63 -0.74
C TYR A 152 17.33 -11.53 -1.16
N PRO A 153 17.69 -11.35 -2.45
CA PRO A 153 18.60 -10.28 -2.86
C PRO A 153 18.08 -8.88 -2.50
N TYR A 154 16.76 -8.65 -2.62
CA TYR A 154 16.13 -7.38 -2.26
C TYR A 154 16.16 -7.16 -0.75
N TRP A 155 15.81 -8.18 0.04
CA TRP A 155 15.88 -8.13 1.49
C TRP A 155 17.30 -7.88 2.00
N ARG A 156 18.30 -8.57 1.42
CA ARG A 156 19.72 -8.37 1.73
C ARG A 156 20.14 -6.94 1.47
N SER A 157 19.84 -6.40 0.28
CA SER A 157 20.14 -5.01 -0.08
C SER A 157 19.50 -4.03 0.90
N ARG A 158 18.24 -4.26 1.27
CA ARG A 158 17.50 -3.42 2.21
C ARG A 158 18.13 -3.39 3.61
N ILE A 159 18.62 -4.53 4.11
CA ILE A 159 19.39 -4.60 5.37
C ILE A 159 20.71 -3.84 5.24
N GLN A 160 21.45 -4.03 4.14
CA GLN A 160 22.70 -3.31 3.92
C GLN A 160 22.48 -1.79 3.92
N GLN A 161 21.46 -1.32 3.20
CA GLN A 161 21.08 0.10 3.19
C GLN A 161 20.74 0.62 4.59
N TYR A 162 20.01 -0.17 5.40
CA TYR A 162 19.70 0.20 6.78
C TYR A 162 20.97 0.33 7.64
N LEU A 163 21.89 -0.64 7.53
CA LEU A 163 23.17 -0.62 8.25
C LEU A 163 24.03 0.59 7.82
N ILE A 164 24.14 0.85 6.52
CA ILE A 164 24.87 2.01 5.99
C ILE A 164 24.28 3.32 6.52
N ALA A 165 22.96 3.47 6.49
CA ALA A 165 22.28 4.64 7.05
C ALA A 165 22.52 4.79 8.57
N GLY A 166 22.75 3.68 9.27
CA GLY A 166 23.16 3.65 10.68
C GLY A 166 24.66 3.88 10.93
N GLY A 167 25.45 4.17 9.90
CA GLY A 167 26.90 4.42 10.01
C GLY A 167 27.79 3.18 9.96
N PHE A 168 27.25 2.02 9.55
CA PHE A 168 28.03 0.79 9.40
C PHE A 168 28.87 0.85 8.11
N ASP A 169 30.19 0.80 8.25
CA ASP A 169 31.11 0.66 7.11
C ASP A 169 31.12 -0.79 6.60
N ILE A 170 30.42 -1.02 5.49
CA ILE A 170 30.29 -2.34 4.86
C ILE A 170 31.61 -2.87 4.27
N ILE A 171 32.58 -1.99 3.99
CA ILE A 171 33.90 -2.38 3.45
C ILE A 171 34.76 -2.86 4.61
N SER A 172 34.93 -2.04 5.64
CA SER A 172 35.74 -2.38 6.81
C SER A 172 35.17 -3.57 7.58
N ASN A 173 33.85 -3.77 7.55
CA ASN A 173 33.16 -4.85 8.26
C ASN A 173 32.64 -5.96 7.33
N ALA A 174 33.22 -6.12 6.13
CA ALA A 174 32.75 -7.09 5.13
C ALA A 174 32.66 -8.53 5.67
N ALA A 175 33.63 -8.96 6.49
CA ALA A 175 33.64 -10.30 7.08
C ALA A 175 32.43 -10.53 8.02
N LEU A 176 32.12 -9.56 8.89
CA LEU A 176 30.96 -9.62 9.78
C LEU A 176 29.65 -9.65 8.98
N LEU A 177 29.56 -8.80 7.95
CA LEU A 177 28.38 -8.72 7.09
C LEU A 177 28.14 -10.02 6.32
N ASN A 178 29.21 -10.63 5.80
CA ASN A 178 29.13 -11.91 5.12
C ASN A 178 28.71 -13.03 6.08
N ALA A 179 29.32 -13.12 7.26
CA ALA A 179 28.94 -14.10 8.28
C ALA A 179 27.46 -13.96 8.70
N MET A 180 26.96 -12.73 8.84
CA MET A 180 25.55 -12.48 9.12
C MET A 180 24.63 -13.01 8.01
N PHE A 181 24.95 -12.76 6.75
CA PHE A 181 24.11 -13.20 5.62
C PHE A 181 24.23 -14.70 5.32
N GLU A 182 25.39 -15.30 5.52
CA GLU A 182 25.56 -16.76 5.47
C GLU A 182 24.77 -17.44 6.57
N GLY A 183 24.84 -16.90 7.79
CA GLY A 183 24.02 -17.32 8.92
C GLY A 183 22.53 -17.20 8.57
N ALA A 184 22.08 -16.05 8.09
CA ALA A 184 20.69 -15.83 7.71
C ALA A 184 20.18 -16.89 6.72
N ARG A 185 20.92 -17.15 5.63
CA ARG A 185 20.59 -18.19 4.63
C ARG A 185 20.33 -19.56 5.24
N SER A 186 21.16 -19.97 6.20
CA SER A 186 21.02 -21.27 6.86
C SER A 186 19.69 -21.42 7.63
N TYR A 187 19.17 -20.33 8.21
CA TYR A 187 17.93 -20.34 9.00
C TYR A 187 16.68 -20.08 8.17
N ILE A 188 16.78 -19.23 7.15
CA ILE A 188 15.65 -18.89 6.27
C ILE A 188 15.50 -19.85 5.07
N LYS A 189 16.41 -20.83 4.95
CA LYS A 189 16.44 -21.87 3.91
C LYS A 189 16.43 -21.30 2.49
N VAL A 190 17.30 -20.31 2.26
CA VAL A 190 17.60 -19.74 0.94
C VAL A 190 18.92 -20.26 0.43
#